data_AF-A0A2R6WH38-F1
#
_entry.id   AF-A0A2R6WH38-F1
#
_cell.length_a   1.000
_cell.length_b   1.000
_cell.length_c   1.000
_cell.angle_alpha   90.00
_cell.angle_beta   90.00
_cell.angle_gamma   90.00
#
_symmetry.space_group_name_H-M   'P 1'
#
loop_
_entity.id
_entity.type
_entity.pdbx_description
1 polymer ?
#
loop_
_entity_poly.entity_id
_entity_poly.type
_entity_poly.pdbx_seq_one_letter_code
_entity_poly.pdbx_strand_id
1 'polypeptide(L)'
;MDRKKKKVKRELTDEEKKAKAELKALKAAEQRKKRILTKRDNLLKSVSVEQNVSKTNMYKVHMQWRELMRAGKAEQLKASVGPMMEKFENDIKKADRTIVHLMNRLVEADDQYEFAHNNHMQTLNTLIDLHHTRVQIMENDYLKQLNRLETEFNTEREYIINMHTKNEKELLAMMKAMEEEFKETMNEHRQQFEAIREELKNKSTEEYNVAKIGLESQVEDLENQIQETHKAYLASTEAKTIQFKAMVKKDIITSRLVEQRMRKLIRLHESLAYWRARIALNTREWEAMNKALKEEKDRINKHYQDLKRSLNRMHNSEHAKLRAISKASGEVMADLTKKLELAQGILSLGKLNRKLETEYDQIFPCLLSEEGAEFPPRQKELVLRVSQLENPIPEHVREKERLERAHRFSSYALDEYGDEVTEKRYFDNLNRRFNKVMLEKMAINLERKRLKEVNYHLQKRLENYLEMSPMMKHKLKASNMMTDFS
;
A
#
# COMPACT_ATOMS: atom_id res chain seq x y z
N MET A 1 104.68 89.69 -87.33
CA MET A 1 106.14 89.56 -87.15
C MET A 1 106.77 89.24 -88.50
N ASP A 2 107.77 90.02 -88.89
CA ASP A 2 108.48 90.00 -90.19
C ASP A 2 109.36 88.74 -90.38
N ARG A 3 109.72 88.31 -91.60
CA ARG A 3 110.61 89.04 -92.54
C ARG A 3 110.55 88.54 -94.00
N LYS A 4 110.95 89.45 -94.91
CA LYS A 4 111.05 89.27 -96.38
C LYS A 4 112.40 88.61 -96.78
N LYS A 5 112.42 87.92 -97.94
CA LYS A 5 113.51 87.97 -98.96
C LYS A 5 113.03 87.41 -100.32
N LYS A 6 113.81 87.62 -101.41
CA LYS A 6 113.37 87.63 -102.83
C LYS A 6 114.43 87.01 -103.77
N LYS A 7 114.10 86.84 -105.07
CA LYS A 7 114.92 86.24 -106.19
C LYS A 7 115.11 84.70 -106.04
N VAL A 8 115.23 83.85 -107.08
CA VAL A 8 115.18 84.00 -108.57
C VAL A 8 114.16 82.97 -109.16
N LYS A 9 114.04 82.85 -110.50
CA LYS A 9 113.27 81.84 -111.27
C LYS A 9 114.18 80.87 -112.04
N ARG A 10 113.70 79.65 -112.33
CA ARG A 10 113.83 78.92 -113.62
C ARG A 10 112.85 77.74 -113.66
N GLU A 11 112.47 77.32 -114.87
CA GLU A 11 111.37 76.40 -115.22
C GLU A 11 111.83 75.50 -116.40
N LEU A 12 111.20 74.39 -116.85
CA LEU A 12 109.83 73.88 -116.72
C LEU A 12 109.69 72.75 -115.65
N THR A 13 109.09 71.54 -115.79
CA THR A 13 108.48 70.74 -116.89
C THR A 13 107.28 69.91 -116.34
N ASP A 14 106.66 69.01 -117.14
CA ASP A 14 105.25 68.62 -116.92
C ASP A 14 104.92 67.21 -116.36
N GLU A 15 105.75 66.18 -116.47
CA GLU A 15 105.32 64.81 -116.11
C GLU A 15 105.08 64.58 -114.59
N GLU A 16 105.78 65.32 -113.72
CA GLU A 16 105.60 65.23 -112.26
C GLU A 16 104.19 65.65 -111.77
N LYS A 17 103.40 66.34 -112.59
CA LYS A 17 102.12 66.93 -112.17
C LYS A 17 101.02 65.90 -111.91
N LYS A 18 101.05 64.73 -112.56
CA LYS A 18 100.03 63.67 -112.37
C LYS A 18 100.19 62.92 -111.04
N ALA A 19 101.36 62.36 -110.77
CA ALA A 19 101.61 61.57 -109.55
C ALA A 19 101.33 62.36 -108.25
N LYS A 20 101.58 63.67 -108.27
CA LYS A 20 101.35 64.59 -107.13
C LYS A 20 99.86 64.84 -106.85
N ALA A 21 98.96 64.58 -107.81
CA ALA A 21 97.52 64.68 -107.62
C ALA A 21 96.92 63.43 -106.96
N GLU A 22 97.33 62.23 -107.41
CA GLU A 22 96.81 60.95 -106.93
C GLU A 22 97.17 60.71 -105.45
N LEU A 23 98.42 60.99 -105.06
CA LEU A 23 98.86 60.93 -103.66
C LEU A 23 98.05 61.88 -102.75
N LYS A 24 97.57 63.01 -103.29
CA LYS A 24 96.74 63.98 -102.58
C LYS A 24 95.29 63.51 -102.43
N ALA A 25 94.75 62.82 -103.44
CA ALA A 25 93.44 62.19 -103.40
C ALA A 25 93.39 61.04 -102.37
N LEU A 26 94.39 60.15 -102.36
CA LEU A 26 94.48 59.04 -101.39
C LEU A 26 94.53 59.54 -99.94
N LYS A 27 95.36 60.55 -99.64
CA LYS A 27 95.42 61.14 -98.28
C LYS A 27 94.10 61.82 -97.87
N ALA A 28 93.38 62.43 -98.82
CA ALA A 28 92.05 63.00 -98.54
C ALA A 28 91.01 61.90 -98.24
N ALA A 29 91.03 60.79 -98.97
CA ALA A 29 90.16 59.63 -98.73
C ALA A 29 90.44 58.97 -97.36
N GLU A 30 91.71 58.82 -96.99
CA GLU A 30 92.11 58.26 -95.70
C GLU A 30 91.68 59.15 -94.52
N GLN A 31 91.87 60.47 -94.63
CA GLN A 31 91.38 61.45 -93.66
C GLN A 31 89.84 61.45 -93.57
N ARG A 32 89.13 61.29 -94.69
CA ARG A 32 87.66 61.13 -94.69
C ARG A 32 87.24 59.86 -93.95
N LYS A 33 87.96 58.73 -94.16
CA LYS A 33 87.69 57.45 -93.47
C LYS A 33 87.94 57.58 -91.96
N LYS A 34 89.05 58.21 -91.54
CA LYS A 34 89.34 58.50 -90.13
C LYS A 34 88.29 59.42 -89.48
N ARG A 35 87.80 60.45 -90.19
CA ARG A 35 86.68 61.31 -89.73
C ARG A 35 85.34 60.59 -89.63
N ILE A 36 85.10 59.55 -90.43
CA ILE A 36 83.89 58.71 -90.33
C ILE A 36 83.99 57.77 -89.14
N LEU A 37 85.16 57.16 -88.90
CA LEU A 37 85.41 56.29 -87.74
C LEU A 37 85.27 57.05 -86.42
N THR A 38 85.91 58.22 -86.27
CA THR A 38 85.77 59.01 -85.03
C THR A 38 84.34 59.50 -84.79
N LYS A 39 83.57 59.81 -85.85
CA LYS A 39 82.13 60.06 -85.73
C LYS A 39 81.33 58.82 -85.29
N ARG A 40 81.65 57.64 -85.83
CA ARG A 40 81.03 56.37 -85.44
C ARG A 40 81.34 56.00 -83.98
N ASP A 41 82.57 56.17 -83.53
CA ASP A 41 82.98 55.88 -82.16
C ASP A 41 82.35 56.85 -81.16
N ASN A 42 82.21 58.12 -81.53
CA ASN A 42 81.49 59.11 -80.73
C ASN A 42 79.98 58.82 -80.67
N LEU A 43 79.38 58.37 -81.79
CA LEU A 43 77.99 57.88 -81.81
C LEU A 43 77.81 56.63 -80.92
N LEU A 44 78.70 55.65 -81.01
CA LEU A 44 78.65 54.45 -80.17
C LEU A 44 78.81 54.78 -78.68
N LYS A 45 79.69 55.74 -78.33
CA LYS A 45 79.79 56.27 -76.96
C LYS A 45 78.52 56.99 -76.53
N SER A 46 77.94 57.83 -77.39
CA SER A 46 76.67 58.52 -77.12
C SER A 46 75.54 57.53 -76.86
N VAL A 47 75.36 56.52 -77.72
CA VAL A 47 74.34 55.47 -77.57
C VAL A 47 74.59 54.62 -76.33
N SER A 48 75.85 54.32 -75.98
CA SER A 48 76.19 53.59 -74.75
C SER A 48 75.85 54.40 -73.48
N VAL A 49 76.16 55.70 -73.48
CA VAL A 49 75.77 56.62 -72.40
C VAL A 49 74.25 56.73 -72.32
N GLU A 50 73.55 56.90 -73.45
CA GLU A 50 72.10 56.97 -73.54
C GLU A 50 71.42 55.68 -73.05
N GLN A 51 71.94 54.50 -73.41
CA GLN A 51 71.46 53.22 -72.89
C GLN A 51 71.67 53.09 -71.37
N ASN A 52 72.80 53.57 -70.84
CA ASN A 52 73.07 53.51 -69.41
C ASN A 52 72.26 54.54 -68.61
N VAL A 53 72.02 55.72 -69.17
CA VAL A 53 71.07 56.72 -68.63
C VAL A 53 69.64 56.18 -68.69
N SER A 54 69.24 55.53 -69.78
CA SER A 54 67.93 54.89 -69.94
C SER A 54 67.71 53.79 -68.90
N LYS A 55 68.66 52.86 -68.73
CA LYS A 55 68.65 51.86 -67.64
C LYS A 55 68.55 52.51 -66.27
N THR A 56 69.36 53.53 -66.00
CA THR A 56 69.36 54.26 -64.71
C THR A 56 68.02 54.95 -64.46
N ASN A 57 67.42 55.55 -65.48
CA ASN A 57 66.10 56.18 -65.40
C ASN A 57 64.98 55.13 -65.24
N MET A 58 65.07 53.98 -65.90
CA MET A 58 64.17 52.84 -65.70
C MET A 58 64.25 52.32 -64.26
N TYR A 59 65.44 52.22 -63.66
CA TYR A 59 65.59 51.89 -62.24
C TYR A 59 65.00 52.96 -61.31
N LYS A 60 65.18 54.26 -61.60
CA LYS A 60 64.54 55.36 -60.85
C LYS A 60 63.02 55.28 -60.93
N VAL A 61 62.46 55.12 -62.13
CA VAL A 61 61.02 54.96 -62.37
C VAL A 61 60.48 53.73 -61.65
N HIS A 62 61.18 52.59 -61.68
CA HIS A 62 60.77 51.41 -60.90
C HIS A 62 60.92 51.60 -59.39
N MET A 63 61.86 52.42 -58.88
CA MET A 63 61.91 52.77 -57.46
C MET A 63 60.73 53.67 -57.08
N GLN A 64 60.45 54.72 -57.86
CA GLN A 64 59.29 55.60 -57.67
C GLN A 64 57.96 54.83 -57.74
N TRP A 65 57.80 53.90 -58.68
CA TRP A 65 56.63 53.00 -58.71
C TRP A 65 56.59 52.05 -57.52
N ARG A 66 57.72 51.50 -57.04
CA ARG A 66 57.75 50.71 -55.80
C ARG A 66 57.47 51.55 -54.56
N GLU A 67 57.77 52.84 -54.55
CA GLU A 67 57.43 53.77 -53.47
C GLU A 67 55.94 54.10 -53.52
N LEU A 68 55.42 54.49 -54.68
CA LEU A 68 53.99 54.77 -54.89
C LEU A 68 53.12 53.55 -54.57
N MET A 69 53.49 52.36 -55.04
CA MET A 69 52.74 51.12 -54.76
C MET A 69 52.86 50.68 -53.30
N ARG A 70 54.00 50.90 -52.63
CA ARG A 70 54.11 50.66 -51.17
C ARG A 70 53.30 51.67 -50.37
N ALA A 71 53.31 52.95 -50.76
CA ALA A 71 52.51 54.00 -50.13
C ALA A 71 51.01 53.70 -50.28
N GLY A 72 50.52 53.49 -51.50
CA GLY A 72 49.13 53.15 -51.77
C GLY A 72 48.69 51.83 -51.13
N LYS A 73 49.58 50.82 -51.05
CA LYS A 73 49.24 49.58 -50.32
C LYS A 73 49.25 49.77 -48.80
N ALA A 74 50.15 50.58 -48.25
CA ALA A 74 50.13 50.94 -46.82
C ALA A 74 48.91 51.79 -46.46
N GLU A 75 48.46 52.66 -47.37
CA GLU A 75 47.24 53.45 -47.23
C GLU A 75 45.98 52.57 -47.29
N GLN A 76 45.88 51.67 -48.26
CA GLN A 76 44.83 50.63 -48.30
C GLN A 76 44.81 49.79 -47.01
N LEU A 77 45.98 49.39 -46.50
CA LEU A 77 46.07 48.62 -45.26
C LEU A 77 45.60 49.44 -44.05
N LYS A 78 46.04 50.69 -43.90
CA LYS A 78 45.54 51.62 -42.87
C LYS A 78 44.03 51.82 -42.96
N ALA A 79 43.50 52.03 -44.17
CA ALA A 79 42.06 52.16 -44.42
C ALA A 79 41.28 50.87 -44.08
N SER A 80 41.89 49.69 -44.24
CA SER A 80 41.27 48.41 -43.84
C SER A 80 41.34 48.12 -42.33
N VAL A 81 42.33 48.68 -41.62
CA VAL A 81 42.50 48.50 -40.18
C VAL A 81 41.36 49.18 -39.39
N GLY A 82 40.90 50.36 -39.81
CA GLY A 82 39.78 51.06 -39.14
C GLY A 82 38.51 50.21 -39.03
N PRO A 83 37.91 49.77 -40.15
CA PRO A 83 36.72 48.90 -40.14
C PRO A 83 36.96 47.51 -39.53
N MET A 84 38.22 47.05 -39.43
CA MET A 84 38.57 45.83 -38.71
C MET A 84 38.58 46.06 -37.19
N MET A 85 39.14 47.18 -36.72
CA MET A 85 39.08 47.61 -35.31
C MET A 85 37.63 47.86 -34.88
N GLU A 86 36.82 48.53 -35.70
CA GLU A 86 35.40 48.76 -35.43
C GLU A 86 34.62 47.44 -35.30
N LYS A 87 34.91 46.44 -36.15
CA LYS A 87 34.34 45.10 -36.03
C LYS A 87 34.77 44.41 -34.73
N PHE A 88 36.06 44.40 -34.41
CA PHE A 88 36.54 43.83 -33.15
C PHE A 88 35.95 44.53 -31.93
N GLU A 89 35.86 45.87 -31.92
CA GLU A 89 35.16 46.61 -30.87
C GLU A 89 33.68 46.21 -30.76
N ASN A 90 32.97 46.07 -31.89
CA ASN A 90 31.57 45.67 -31.89
C ASN A 90 31.36 44.20 -31.47
N ASP A 91 32.32 43.32 -31.74
CA ASP A 91 32.29 41.92 -31.30
C ASP A 91 32.70 41.77 -29.82
N ILE A 92 33.63 42.58 -29.32
CA ILE A 92 33.92 42.74 -27.88
C ILE A 92 32.67 43.26 -27.16
N LYS A 93 32.04 44.34 -27.64
CA LYS A 93 30.79 44.89 -27.07
C LYS A 93 29.63 43.89 -27.12
N LYS A 94 29.63 42.89 -28.02
CA LYS A 94 28.69 41.76 -27.97
C LYS A 94 29.09 40.75 -26.90
N ALA A 95 30.37 40.36 -26.84
CA ALA A 95 30.90 39.45 -25.84
C ALA A 95 30.63 39.96 -24.42
N ASP A 96 30.93 41.22 -24.13
CA ASP A 96 30.68 41.88 -22.84
C ASP A 96 29.19 41.83 -22.47
N ARG A 97 28.29 42.12 -23.43
CA ARG A 97 26.83 42.02 -23.21
C ARG A 97 26.40 40.59 -22.92
N THR A 98 26.97 39.60 -23.61
CA THR A 98 26.67 38.18 -23.33
C THR A 98 27.24 37.74 -21.99
N ILE A 99 28.41 38.24 -21.58
CA ILE A 99 29.01 37.97 -20.27
C ILE A 99 28.10 38.55 -19.18
N VAL A 100 27.72 39.83 -19.26
CA VAL A 100 26.79 40.46 -18.29
C VAL A 100 25.44 39.73 -18.24
N HIS A 101 24.88 39.34 -19.39
CA HIS A 101 23.63 38.57 -19.41
C HIS A 101 23.78 37.18 -18.77
N LEU A 102 24.89 36.48 -19.01
CA LEU A 102 25.17 35.18 -18.39
C LEU A 102 25.47 35.29 -16.89
N MET A 103 26.14 36.36 -16.45
CA MET A 103 26.36 36.66 -15.03
C MET A 103 25.04 36.94 -14.30
N ASN A 104 24.17 37.78 -14.89
CA ASN A 104 22.84 38.02 -14.32
C ASN A 104 22.02 36.72 -14.24
N ARG A 105 22.05 35.89 -15.30
CA ARG A 105 21.35 34.59 -15.30
C ARG A 105 21.96 33.54 -14.38
N LEU A 106 23.23 33.68 -13.98
CA LEU A 106 23.84 32.87 -12.94
C LEU A 106 23.29 33.28 -11.57
N VAL A 107 23.30 34.58 -11.25
CA VAL A 107 22.71 35.12 -10.02
C VAL A 107 21.21 34.79 -9.92
N GLU A 108 20.44 34.99 -10.99
CA GLU A 108 19.01 34.59 -11.04
C GLU A 108 18.81 33.09 -10.77
N ALA A 109 19.75 32.23 -11.18
CA ALA A 109 19.67 30.79 -10.95
C ALA A 109 20.12 30.38 -9.55
N ASP A 110 21.12 31.06 -8.98
CA ASP A 110 21.57 30.88 -7.59
C ASP A 110 20.48 31.37 -6.61
N ASP A 111 19.86 32.53 -6.85
CA ASP A 111 18.69 33.03 -6.11
C ASP A 111 17.53 32.03 -6.13
N GLN A 112 17.24 31.44 -7.31
CA GLN A 112 16.21 30.41 -7.47
C GLN A 112 16.59 29.11 -6.74
N TYR A 113 17.86 28.73 -6.73
CA TYR A 113 18.37 27.57 -5.99
C TYR A 113 18.25 27.78 -4.48
N GLU A 114 18.70 28.92 -3.94
CA GLU A 114 18.57 29.23 -2.52
C GLU A 114 17.11 29.31 -2.10
N PHE A 115 16.23 29.92 -2.89
CA PHE A 115 14.79 29.95 -2.61
C PHE A 115 14.19 28.54 -2.60
N ALA A 116 14.49 27.71 -3.60
CA ALA A 116 14.01 26.32 -3.66
C ALA A 116 14.56 25.47 -2.50
N HIS A 117 15.83 25.65 -2.13
CA HIS A 117 16.47 24.97 -1.02
C HIS A 117 15.85 25.37 0.33
N ASN A 118 15.67 26.67 0.57
CA ASN A 118 15.07 27.18 1.81
C ASN A 118 13.61 26.73 1.95
N ASN A 119 12.82 26.75 0.87
CA ASN A 119 11.47 26.20 0.86
C ASN A 119 11.47 24.68 1.14
N HIS A 120 12.40 23.92 0.56
CA HIS A 120 12.51 22.49 0.84
C HIS A 120 12.87 22.23 2.31
N MET A 121 13.83 22.95 2.87
CA MET A 121 14.19 22.85 4.30
C MET A 121 13.02 23.24 5.22
N GLN A 122 12.22 24.23 4.87
CA GLN A 122 10.97 24.52 5.58
C GLN A 122 9.99 23.34 5.51
N THR A 123 9.76 22.74 4.34
CA THR A 123 8.87 21.55 4.23
C THR A 123 9.40 20.34 5.00
N LEU A 124 10.72 20.14 5.05
CA LEU A 124 11.35 19.10 5.86
C LEU A 124 11.15 19.36 7.36
N ASN A 125 11.33 20.60 7.82
CA ASN A 125 11.10 20.97 9.21
C ASN A 125 9.63 20.77 9.61
N THR A 126 8.65 21.21 8.81
CA THR A 126 7.24 20.97 9.14
C THR A 126 6.86 19.49 9.12
N LEU A 127 7.51 18.68 8.27
CA LEU A 127 7.35 17.22 8.27
C LEU A 127 7.98 16.58 9.52
N ILE A 128 9.15 17.06 9.95
CA ILE A 128 9.83 16.63 11.18
C ILE A 128 8.99 16.98 12.41
N ASP A 129 8.37 18.16 12.49
CA ASP A 129 7.48 18.57 13.57
C ASP A 129 6.20 17.70 13.62
N LEU A 130 5.63 17.39 12.45
CA LEU A 130 4.50 16.45 12.32
C LEU A 130 4.90 15.04 12.79
N HIS A 131 6.10 14.58 12.49
CA HIS A 131 6.60 13.29 12.99
C HIS A 131 6.85 13.31 14.51
N HIS A 132 7.42 14.37 15.08
CA HIS A 132 7.60 14.50 16.53
C HIS A 132 6.25 14.51 17.27
N THR A 133 5.30 15.33 16.84
CA THR A 133 3.96 15.37 17.44
C THR A 133 3.22 14.04 17.30
N ARG A 134 3.34 13.35 16.16
CA ARG A 134 2.80 12.00 15.99
C ARG A 134 3.43 10.98 16.94
N VAL A 135 4.75 11.00 17.12
CA VAL A 135 5.46 10.11 18.05
C VAL A 135 5.03 10.40 19.49
N GLN A 136 4.95 11.66 19.89
CA GLN A 136 4.44 12.07 21.20
C GLN A 136 3.00 11.62 21.45
N ILE A 137 2.11 11.69 20.45
CA ILE A 137 0.74 11.16 20.58
C ILE A 137 0.75 9.65 20.77
N MET A 138 1.53 8.91 19.96
CA MET A 138 1.65 7.46 20.08
C MET A 138 2.26 7.02 21.42
N GLU A 139 3.25 7.74 21.94
CA GLU A 139 3.85 7.52 23.26
C GLU A 139 2.83 7.79 24.39
N ASN A 140 2.13 8.93 24.34
CA ASN A 140 1.08 9.24 25.30
C ASN A 140 -0.06 8.22 25.28
N ASP A 141 -0.47 7.74 24.11
CA ASP A 141 -1.53 6.73 24.01
C ASP A 141 -1.07 5.33 24.41
N TYR A 142 0.22 5.00 24.21
CA TYR A 142 0.84 3.81 24.80
C TYR A 142 0.88 3.88 26.33
N LEU A 143 1.33 5.00 26.90
CA LEU A 143 1.39 5.21 28.35
C LEU A 143 -0.01 5.20 28.98
N LYS A 144 -1.03 5.77 28.34
CA LYS A 144 -2.44 5.65 28.78
C LYS A 144 -2.92 4.19 28.79
N GLN A 145 -2.59 3.42 27.74
CA GLN A 145 -2.96 2.00 27.66
C GLN A 145 -2.23 1.16 28.72
N LEU A 146 -0.93 1.43 28.94
CA LEU A 146 -0.13 0.77 29.97
C LEU A 146 -0.65 1.07 31.38
N ASN A 147 -0.85 2.35 31.72
CA ASN A 147 -1.41 2.76 33.02
C ASN A 147 -2.81 2.19 33.23
N ARG A 148 -3.67 2.19 32.20
CA ARG A 148 -4.99 1.56 32.27
C ARG A 148 -4.87 0.07 32.60
N LEU A 149 -4.06 -0.66 31.84
CA LEU A 149 -3.86 -2.10 32.02
C LEU A 149 -3.26 -2.42 33.40
N GLU A 150 -2.35 -1.58 33.91
CA GLU A 150 -1.81 -1.69 35.26
C GLU A 150 -2.88 -1.44 36.34
N THR A 151 -3.78 -0.46 36.17
CA THR A 151 -4.89 -0.24 37.10
C THR A 151 -5.93 -1.37 37.05
N GLU A 152 -6.22 -1.92 35.87
CA GLU A 152 -7.11 -3.09 35.70
C GLU A 152 -6.49 -4.32 36.39
N PHE A 153 -5.21 -4.64 36.13
CA PHE A 153 -4.53 -5.74 36.83
C PHE A 153 -4.43 -5.56 38.35
N ASN A 154 -4.13 -4.34 38.84
CA ASN A 154 -4.02 -4.11 40.27
C ASN A 154 -5.38 -4.22 40.97
N THR A 155 -6.46 -3.71 40.37
CA THR A 155 -7.82 -3.85 40.94
C THR A 155 -8.34 -5.29 40.89
N GLU A 156 -8.06 -6.04 39.82
CA GLU A 156 -8.35 -7.49 39.77
C GLU A 156 -7.55 -8.27 40.83
N ARG A 157 -6.26 -7.97 40.99
CA ARG A 157 -5.38 -8.58 41.99
C ARG A 157 -5.86 -8.30 43.42
N GLU A 158 -6.22 -7.05 43.74
CA GLU A 158 -6.80 -6.70 45.04
C GLU A 158 -8.15 -7.38 45.26
N TYR A 159 -9.03 -7.44 44.26
CA TYR A 159 -10.30 -8.15 44.33
C TYR A 159 -10.10 -9.65 44.63
N ILE A 160 -9.16 -10.30 43.93
CA ILE A 160 -8.84 -11.73 44.14
C ILE A 160 -8.28 -11.97 45.55
N ILE A 161 -7.37 -11.12 46.04
CA ILE A 161 -6.81 -11.21 47.40
C ILE A 161 -7.90 -10.99 48.46
N ASN A 162 -8.77 -9.99 48.27
CA ASN A 162 -9.87 -9.70 49.18
C ASN A 162 -10.91 -10.84 49.21
N MET A 163 -11.21 -11.45 48.06
CA MET A 163 -12.10 -12.63 48.00
C MET A 163 -11.44 -13.88 48.59
N HIS A 164 -10.15 -14.12 48.36
CA HIS A 164 -9.44 -15.24 49.00
C HIS A 164 -9.44 -15.09 50.52
N THR A 165 -8.99 -13.94 51.05
CA THR A 165 -8.92 -13.70 52.49
C THR A 165 -10.29 -13.62 53.17
N LYS A 166 -11.36 -13.30 52.41
CA LYS A 166 -12.75 -13.47 52.88
C LYS A 166 -13.11 -14.96 52.98
N ASN A 167 -12.96 -15.71 51.90
CA ASN A 167 -13.31 -17.15 51.86
C ASN A 167 -12.52 -17.95 52.91
N GLU A 168 -11.25 -17.60 53.12
CA GLU A 168 -10.37 -18.17 54.15
C GLU A 168 -10.91 -17.91 55.57
N LYS A 169 -11.37 -16.68 55.86
CA LYS A 169 -12.03 -16.35 57.14
C LYS A 169 -13.36 -17.09 57.32
N GLU A 170 -14.16 -17.22 56.26
CA GLU A 170 -15.42 -17.96 56.29
C GLU A 170 -15.21 -19.46 56.51
N LEU A 171 -14.21 -20.06 55.87
CA LEU A 171 -13.81 -21.45 56.11
C LEU A 171 -13.25 -21.66 57.53
N LEU A 172 -12.39 -20.76 58.02
CA LEU A 172 -11.88 -20.82 59.40
C LEU A 172 -12.98 -20.62 60.44
N ALA A 173 -14.01 -19.81 60.15
CA ALA A 173 -15.18 -19.68 61.01
C ALA A 173 -16.04 -20.95 61.01
N MET A 174 -16.28 -21.53 59.82
CA MET A 174 -17.01 -22.80 59.68
C MET A 174 -16.29 -23.96 60.38
N MET A 175 -14.96 -24.06 60.25
CA MET A 175 -14.16 -25.05 60.97
C MET A 175 -14.27 -24.89 62.48
N LYS A 176 -14.23 -23.65 63.00
CA LYS A 176 -14.38 -23.38 64.44
C LYS A 176 -15.78 -23.73 64.96
N ALA A 177 -16.83 -23.39 64.22
CA ALA A 177 -18.20 -23.76 64.56
C ALA A 177 -18.37 -25.29 64.58
N MET A 178 -17.86 -25.99 63.56
CA MET A 178 -17.89 -27.45 63.49
C MET A 178 -17.08 -28.11 64.62
N GLU A 179 -15.93 -27.54 64.98
CA GLU A 179 -15.16 -27.94 66.16
C GLU A 179 -15.91 -27.71 67.49
N GLU A 180 -16.73 -26.67 67.57
CA GLU A 180 -17.53 -26.31 68.74
C GLU A 180 -18.73 -27.26 68.87
N GLU A 181 -19.49 -27.49 67.80
CA GLU A 181 -20.54 -28.53 67.72
C GLU A 181 -19.99 -29.94 68.07
N PHE A 182 -18.79 -30.29 67.62
CA PHE A 182 -18.15 -31.55 68.01
C PHE A 182 -17.74 -31.60 69.49
N LYS A 183 -17.37 -30.47 70.11
CA LYS A 183 -17.07 -30.40 71.55
C LYS A 183 -18.35 -30.46 72.37
N GLU A 184 -19.42 -29.80 71.94
CA GLU A 184 -20.74 -29.86 72.56
C GLU A 184 -21.31 -31.27 72.50
N THR A 185 -21.42 -31.90 71.32
CA THR A 185 -21.93 -33.28 71.18
C THR A 185 -21.08 -34.31 71.93
N MET A 186 -19.74 -34.16 71.99
CA MET A 186 -18.89 -35.01 72.83
C MET A 186 -19.14 -34.79 74.33
N ASN A 187 -19.40 -33.55 74.76
CA ASN A 187 -19.77 -33.25 76.14
C ASN A 187 -21.17 -33.78 76.48
N GLU A 188 -22.15 -33.68 75.58
CA GLU A 188 -23.49 -34.27 75.73
C GLU A 188 -23.40 -35.80 75.86
N HIS A 189 -22.71 -36.48 74.95
CA HIS A 189 -22.52 -37.93 75.02
C HIS A 189 -21.78 -38.37 76.28
N ARG A 190 -20.84 -37.56 76.76
CA ARG A 190 -20.17 -37.78 78.04
C ARG A 190 -21.12 -37.61 79.23
N GLN A 191 -21.93 -36.55 79.26
CA GLN A 191 -22.94 -36.32 80.29
C GLN A 191 -24.01 -37.42 80.28
N GLN A 192 -24.47 -37.86 79.10
CA GLN A 192 -25.37 -39.00 78.92
C GLN A 192 -24.75 -40.28 79.48
N PHE A 193 -23.46 -40.55 79.21
CA PHE A 193 -22.76 -41.72 79.77
C PHE A 193 -22.58 -41.63 81.29
N GLU A 194 -22.23 -40.46 81.83
CA GLU A 194 -22.09 -40.22 83.27
C GLU A 194 -23.47 -40.36 83.98
N ALA A 195 -24.55 -39.84 83.39
CA ALA A 195 -25.92 -40.00 83.87
C ALA A 195 -26.41 -41.46 83.82
N ILE A 196 -26.21 -42.18 82.71
CA ILE A 196 -26.56 -43.61 82.59
C ILE A 196 -25.77 -44.45 83.62
N ARG A 197 -24.52 -44.08 83.90
CA ARG A 197 -23.68 -44.72 84.92
C ARG A 197 -24.20 -44.45 86.34
N GLU A 198 -24.68 -43.24 86.63
CA GLU A 198 -25.32 -42.94 87.90
C GLU A 198 -26.70 -43.61 88.05
N GLU A 199 -27.53 -43.62 87.00
CA GLU A 199 -28.76 -44.41 86.96
C GLU A 199 -28.51 -45.90 87.23
N LEU A 200 -27.49 -46.50 86.60
CA LEU A 200 -27.16 -47.92 86.79
C LEU A 200 -26.66 -48.18 88.22
N LYS A 201 -25.89 -47.26 88.80
CA LYS A 201 -25.46 -47.33 90.20
C LYS A 201 -26.66 -47.22 91.14
N ASN A 202 -27.58 -46.28 90.90
CA ASN A 202 -28.78 -46.08 91.70
C ASN A 202 -29.69 -47.30 91.64
N LYS A 203 -29.98 -47.82 90.44
CA LYS A 203 -30.73 -49.06 90.21
C LYS A 203 -30.08 -50.25 90.92
N SER A 204 -28.76 -50.39 90.87
CA SER A 204 -28.04 -51.44 91.62
C SER A 204 -28.17 -51.29 93.14
N THR A 205 -28.18 -50.05 93.67
CA THR A 205 -28.47 -49.83 95.11
C THR A 205 -29.95 -50.01 95.47
N GLU A 206 -30.88 -49.73 94.57
CA GLU A 206 -32.31 -50.00 94.74
C GLU A 206 -32.58 -51.51 94.72
N GLU A 207 -32.03 -52.25 93.75
CA GLU A 207 -32.06 -53.72 93.69
C GLU A 207 -31.44 -54.34 94.94
N TYR A 208 -30.29 -53.82 95.41
CA TYR A 208 -29.69 -54.25 96.68
C TYR A 208 -30.61 -53.99 97.88
N ASN A 209 -31.23 -52.80 97.96
CA ASN A 209 -32.15 -52.46 99.05
C ASN A 209 -33.45 -53.28 99.00
N VAL A 210 -34.01 -53.55 97.81
CA VAL A 210 -35.18 -54.41 97.62
C VAL A 210 -34.85 -55.86 97.95
N ALA A 211 -33.69 -56.37 97.52
CA ALA A 211 -33.22 -57.70 97.91
C ALA A 211 -32.97 -57.80 99.42
N LYS A 212 -32.41 -56.75 100.04
CA LYS A 212 -32.23 -56.65 101.49
C LYS A 212 -33.57 -56.69 102.22
N ILE A 213 -34.53 -55.83 101.85
CA ILE A 213 -35.88 -55.82 102.45
C ILE A 213 -36.59 -57.16 102.23
N GLY A 214 -36.44 -57.78 101.05
CA GLY A 214 -36.97 -59.10 100.76
C GLY A 214 -36.34 -60.22 101.60
N LEU A 215 -35.05 -60.11 101.95
CA LEU A 215 -34.38 -61.03 102.86
C LEU A 215 -34.74 -60.77 104.33
N GLU A 216 -34.87 -59.51 104.75
CA GLU A 216 -35.35 -59.14 106.10
C GLU A 216 -36.78 -59.63 106.31
N SER A 217 -37.67 -59.43 105.32
CA SER A 217 -39.03 -59.99 105.31
C SER A 217 -39.03 -61.52 105.27
N GLN A 218 -38.10 -62.17 104.55
CA GLN A 218 -37.98 -63.64 104.57
C GLN A 218 -37.46 -64.17 105.91
N VAL A 219 -36.63 -63.41 106.63
CA VAL A 219 -36.22 -63.75 107.99
C VAL A 219 -37.40 -63.62 108.95
N GLU A 220 -38.16 -62.53 108.88
CA GLU A 220 -39.39 -62.35 109.67
C GLU A 220 -40.45 -63.42 109.34
N ASP A 221 -40.66 -63.76 108.07
CA ASP A 221 -41.51 -64.87 107.63
C ASP A 221 -40.99 -66.23 108.13
N LEU A 222 -39.67 -66.45 108.18
CA LEU A 222 -39.09 -67.68 108.71
C LEU A 222 -39.19 -67.76 110.24
N GLU A 223 -39.07 -66.65 110.97
CA GLU A 223 -39.32 -66.61 112.41
C GLU A 223 -40.80 -66.86 112.73
N ASN A 224 -41.70 -66.23 111.98
CA ASN A 224 -43.14 -66.50 112.06
C ASN A 224 -43.48 -67.95 111.68
N GLN A 225 -42.88 -68.49 110.61
CA GLN A 225 -43.01 -69.90 110.23
C GLN A 225 -42.35 -70.85 111.23
N ILE A 226 -41.30 -70.48 111.95
CA ILE A 226 -40.75 -71.30 113.04
C ILE A 226 -41.74 -71.34 114.21
N GLN A 227 -42.36 -70.21 114.58
CA GLN A 227 -43.42 -70.19 115.59
C GLN A 227 -44.68 -70.95 115.15
N GLU A 228 -45.09 -70.81 113.88
CA GLU A 228 -46.29 -71.46 113.34
C GLU A 228 -46.06 -72.94 113.03
N THR A 229 -44.90 -73.33 112.51
CA THR A 229 -44.54 -74.74 112.38
C THR A 229 -44.26 -75.40 113.72
N HIS A 230 -43.82 -74.69 114.76
CA HIS A 230 -43.80 -75.24 116.12
C HIS A 230 -45.22 -75.59 116.60
N LYS A 231 -46.19 -74.68 116.40
CA LYS A 231 -47.63 -74.93 116.67
C LYS A 231 -48.21 -76.04 115.79
N ALA A 232 -47.84 -76.09 114.50
CA ALA A 232 -48.38 -77.03 113.53
C ALA A 232 -47.66 -78.39 113.49
N TYR A 233 -46.44 -78.53 114.01
CA TYR A 233 -45.75 -79.82 114.15
C TYR A 233 -46.47 -80.73 115.15
N LEU A 234 -47.22 -80.15 116.09
CA LEU A 234 -48.15 -80.86 116.98
C LEU A 234 -49.44 -81.31 116.28
N ALA A 235 -49.76 -80.79 115.09
CA ALA A 235 -51.06 -80.97 114.42
C ALA A 235 -51.00 -81.49 112.96
N SER A 236 -49.80 -81.60 112.38
CA SER A 236 -49.60 -81.77 110.93
C SER A 236 -48.75 -82.99 110.55
N THR A 237 -48.25 -83.73 111.54
CA THR A 237 -47.34 -84.89 111.40
C THR A 237 -47.92 -85.99 110.51
N GLU A 238 -49.23 -86.22 110.60
CA GLU A 238 -49.93 -87.23 109.79
C GLU A 238 -50.26 -86.72 108.38
N ALA A 239 -50.82 -85.52 108.26
CA ALA A 239 -51.42 -85.01 107.03
C ALA A 239 -50.43 -84.76 105.87
N LYS A 240 -49.22 -84.27 106.16
CA LYS A 240 -48.26 -83.85 105.11
C LYS A 240 -47.66 -85.01 104.29
N THR A 241 -47.70 -86.23 104.83
CA THR A 241 -47.08 -87.42 104.19
C THR A 241 -47.77 -87.89 102.91
N ILE A 242 -49.04 -87.52 102.73
CA ILE A 242 -49.90 -88.02 101.64
C ILE A 242 -49.81 -87.12 100.40
N GLN A 243 -49.90 -85.79 100.57
CA GLN A 243 -49.98 -84.83 99.45
C GLN A 243 -48.67 -84.73 98.65
N PHE A 244 -47.51 -84.79 99.32
CA PHE A 244 -46.19 -84.68 98.68
C PHE A 244 -45.98 -85.71 97.55
N LYS A 245 -46.47 -86.94 97.75
CA LYS A 245 -46.35 -88.06 96.78
C LYS A 245 -47.16 -87.86 95.49
N ALA A 246 -48.09 -86.89 95.45
CA ALA A 246 -48.91 -86.59 94.29
C ALA A 246 -48.29 -85.52 93.37
N MET A 247 -47.62 -84.51 93.94
CA MET A 247 -47.02 -83.39 93.18
C MET A 247 -45.81 -83.83 92.37
N VAL A 248 -44.86 -84.54 93.01
CA VAL A 248 -43.59 -85.00 92.40
C VAL A 248 -43.79 -85.79 91.10
N LYS A 249 -44.91 -86.52 90.96
CA LYS A 249 -45.22 -87.29 89.74
C LYS A 249 -45.65 -86.43 88.55
N LYS A 250 -46.11 -85.20 88.76
CA LYS A 250 -46.50 -84.27 87.68
C LYS A 250 -45.29 -83.52 87.12
N ASP A 251 -44.40 -83.04 87.97
CA ASP A 251 -43.22 -82.25 87.59
C ASP A 251 -42.25 -83.01 86.66
N ILE A 252 -42.10 -84.31 86.88
CA ILE A 252 -41.26 -85.19 86.03
C ILE A 252 -41.77 -85.26 84.58
N ILE A 253 -43.08 -85.08 84.36
CA ILE A 253 -43.71 -85.13 83.03
C ILE A 253 -43.64 -83.76 82.35
N THR A 254 -43.96 -82.69 83.08
CA THR A 254 -43.93 -81.31 82.55
C THR A 254 -42.51 -80.88 82.19
N SER A 255 -41.53 -81.14 83.05
CA SER A 255 -40.11 -80.79 82.84
C SER A 255 -39.55 -81.40 81.54
N ARG A 256 -39.78 -82.69 81.29
CA ARG A 256 -39.36 -83.38 80.06
C ARG A 256 -39.99 -82.79 78.79
N LEU A 257 -41.24 -82.33 78.87
CA LEU A 257 -41.91 -81.67 77.75
C LEU A 257 -41.32 -80.28 77.46
N VAL A 258 -40.99 -79.52 78.51
CA VAL A 258 -40.34 -78.20 78.40
C VAL A 258 -38.98 -78.33 77.72
N GLU A 259 -38.12 -79.28 78.14
CA GLU A 259 -36.83 -79.49 77.47
C GLU A 259 -36.95 -79.81 75.97
N GLN A 260 -37.93 -80.64 75.58
CA GLN A 260 -38.15 -80.99 74.18
C GLN A 260 -38.62 -79.78 73.35
N ARG A 261 -39.42 -78.89 73.93
CA ARG A 261 -39.84 -77.64 73.30
C ARG A 261 -38.67 -76.64 73.21
N MET A 262 -37.88 -76.50 74.26
CA MET A 262 -36.69 -75.64 74.29
C MET A 262 -35.65 -76.07 73.23
N ARG A 263 -35.35 -77.37 73.11
CA ARG A 263 -34.45 -77.93 72.08
C ARG A 263 -35.02 -77.90 70.64
N LYS A 264 -36.28 -77.51 70.44
CA LYS A 264 -36.84 -77.12 69.13
C LYS A 264 -36.79 -75.61 68.93
N LEU A 265 -37.09 -74.82 69.96
CA LEU A 265 -37.06 -73.36 69.94
C LEU A 265 -35.67 -72.84 69.57
N ILE A 266 -34.60 -73.37 70.19
CA ILE A 266 -33.21 -72.99 69.91
C ILE A 266 -32.86 -73.20 68.43
N ARG A 267 -33.12 -74.40 67.88
CA ARG A 267 -32.85 -74.69 66.45
C ARG A 267 -33.65 -73.81 65.48
N LEU A 268 -34.89 -73.47 65.83
CA LEU A 268 -35.68 -72.52 65.04
C LEU A 268 -35.10 -71.10 65.14
N HIS A 269 -34.65 -70.68 66.33
CA HIS A 269 -34.00 -69.38 66.53
C HIS A 269 -32.67 -69.26 65.77
N GLU A 270 -31.81 -70.28 65.84
CA GLU A 270 -30.52 -70.36 65.12
C GLU A 270 -30.72 -70.27 63.60
N SER A 271 -31.64 -71.06 63.04
CA SER A 271 -31.95 -71.01 61.61
C SER A 271 -32.58 -69.68 61.18
N LEU A 272 -33.44 -69.08 62.01
CA LEU A 272 -34.03 -67.76 61.76
C LEU A 272 -32.97 -66.64 61.83
N ALA A 273 -32.02 -66.72 62.77
CA ALA A 273 -30.88 -65.81 62.87
C ALA A 273 -29.95 -65.93 61.65
N TYR A 274 -29.65 -67.15 61.21
CA TYR A 274 -28.88 -67.43 59.98
C TYR A 274 -29.55 -66.82 58.74
N TRP A 275 -30.87 -67.03 58.56
CA TRP A 275 -31.59 -66.45 57.43
C TRP A 275 -31.69 -64.92 57.51
N ARG A 276 -31.87 -64.32 58.70
CA ARG A 276 -31.79 -62.86 58.87
C ARG A 276 -30.42 -62.31 58.47
N ALA A 277 -29.32 -62.93 58.93
CA ALA A 277 -27.97 -62.54 58.57
C ALA A 277 -27.71 -62.67 57.07
N ARG A 278 -28.16 -63.77 56.43
CA ARG A 278 -28.01 -63.97 54.99
C ARG A 278 -28.86 -63.01 54.15
N ILE A 279 -30.05 -62.62 54.62
CA ILE A 279 -30.86 -61.56 53.99
C ILE A 279 -30.13 -60.21 54.10
N ALA A 280 -29.64 -59.84 55.28
CA ALA A 280 -28.96 -58.56 55.52
C ALA A 280 -27.62 -58.42 54.75
N LEU A 281 -26.89 -59.53 54.57
CA LEU A 281 -25.71 -59.57 53.70
C LEU A 281 -26.10 -59.33 52.23
N ASN A 282 -27.07 -60.10 51.73
CA ASN A 282 -27.56 -60.01 50.36
C ASN A 282 -28.11 -58.60 50.04
N THR A 283 -28.89 -57.97 50.93
CA THR A 283 -29.36 -56.59 50.71
C THR A 283 -28.20 -55.60 50.63
N ARG A 284 -27.18 -55.72 51.51
CA ARG A 284 -25.99 -54.87 51.48
C ARG A 284 -25.16 -55.05 50.20
N GLU A 285 -25.08 -56.28 49.67
CA GLU A 285 -24.44 -56.59 48.40
C GLU A 285 -25.20 -55.96 47.22
N TRP A 286 -26.53 -56.11 47.16
CA TRP A 286 -27.37 -55.47 46.14
C TRP A 286 -27.36 -53.94 46.23
N GLU A 287 -27.35 -53.36 47.43
CA GLU A 287 -27.22 -51.91 47.63
C GLU A 287 -25.87 -51.39 47.11
N ALA A 288 -24.76 -52.08 47.42
CA ALA A 288 -23.43 -51.73 46.93
C ALA A 288 -23.34 -51.82 45.41
N MET A 289 -23.85 -52.90 44.80
CA MET A 289 -23.84 -53.09 43.35
C MET A 289 -24.74 -52.07 42.63
N ASN A 290 -25.95 -51.83 43.13
CA ASN A 290 -26.84 -50.80 42.57
C ASN A 290 -26.25 -49.39 42.71
N LYS A 291 -25.56 -49.09 43.81
CA LYS A 291 -24.85 -47.81 43.99
C LYS A 291 -23.73 -47.65 42.97
N ALA A 292 -22.86 -48.66 42.82
CA ALA A 292 -21.76 -48.63 41.85
C ALA A 292 -22.25 -48.47 40.40
N LEU A 293 -23.28 -49.22 40.00
CA LEU A 293 -23.92 -49.11 38.68
C LEU A 293 -24.57 -47.74 38.45
N LYS A 294 -25.19 -47.15 39.48
CA LYS A 294 -25.77 -45.80 39.40
C LYS A 294 -24.70 -44.73 39.27
N GLU A 295 -23.62 -44.80 40.03
CA GLU A 295 -22.48 -43.89 39.90
C GLU A 295 -21.81 -44.02 38.52
N GLU A 296 -21.68 -45.22 37.96
CA GLU A 296 -21.15 -45.42 36.62
C GLU A 296 -22.07 -44.84 35.53
N LYS A 297 -23.37 -45.11 35.61
CA LYS A 297 -24.38 -44.48 34.76
C LYS A 297 -24.29 -42.96 34.82
N ASP A 298 -24.14 -42.38 36.02
CA ASP A 298 -24.08 -40.93 36.20
C ASP A 298 -22.74 -40.34 35.73
N ARG A 299 -21.63 -41.08 35.80
CA ARG A 299 -20.35 -40.72 35.12
C ARG A 299 -20.53 -40.69 33.60
N ILE A 300 -21.05 -41.77 33.00
CA ILE A 300 -21.28 -41.88 31.55
C ILE A 300 -22.26 -40.80 31.07
N ASN A 301 -23.32 -40.51 31.82
CA ASN A 301 -24.28 -39.46 31.51
C ASN A 301 -23.65 -38.04 31.52
N LYS A 302 -22.73 -37.75 32.46
CA LYS A 302 -21.94 -36.50 32.44
C LYS A 302 -21.09 -36.42 31.17
N HIS A 303 -20.31 -37.46 30.86
CA HIS A 303 -19.51 -37.50 29.62
C HIS A 303 -20.35 -37.34 28.35
N TYR A 304 -21.54 -37.96 28.29
CA TYR A 304 -22.49 -37.77 27.19
C TYR A 304 -22.99 -36.30 27.09
N GLN A 305 -23.32 -35.68 28.22
CA GLN A 305 -23.76 -34.27 28.24
C GLN A 305 -22.64 -33.32 27.80
N ASP A 306 -21.40 -33.54 28.23
CA ASP A 306 -20.27 -32.71 27.85
C ASP A 306 -19.85 -32.91 26.38
N LEU A 307 -19.89 -34.14 25.88
CA LEU A 307 -19.72 -34.42 24.45
C LEU A 307 -20.84 -33.76 23.63
N LYS A 308 -22.09 -33.80 24.07
CA LYS A 308 -23.23 -33.15 23.42
C LYS A 308 -23.14 -31.62 23.46
N ARG A 309 -22.65 -31.04 24.56
CA ARG A 309 -22.33 -29.60 24.66
C ARG A 309 -21.23 -29.22 23.67
N SER A 310 -20.17 -30.03 23.55
CA SER A 310 -19.07 -29.81 22.61
C SER A 310 -19.54 -29.90 21.15
N LEU A 311 -20.29 -30.96 20.80
CA LEU A 311 -20.87 -31.15 19.48
C LEU A 311 -21.80 -29.99 19.09
N ASN A 312 -22.65 -29.53 20.01
CA ASN A 312 -23.53 -28.38 19.77
C ASN A 312 -22.74 -27.07 19.59
N ARG A 313 -21.63 -26.86 20.31
CA ARG A 313 -20.73 -25.70 20.10
C ARG A 313 -20.11 -25.74 18.70
N MET A 314 -19.56 -26.88 18.29
CA MET A 314 -18.99 -27.08 16.95
C MET A 314 -20.04 -26.89 15.84
N HIS A 315 -21.20 -27.53 15.97
CA HIS A 315 -22.29 -27.38 15.02
C HIS A 315 -22.73 -25.90 14.90
N ASN A 316 -22.88 -25.19 16.03
CA ASN A 316 -23.27 -23.78 16.02
C ASN A 316 -22.18 -22.86 15.43
N SER A 317 -20.88 -23.16 15.61
CA SER A 317 -19.79 -22.38 15.03
C SER A 317 -19.66 -22.61 13.52
N GLU A 318 -19.80 -23.85 13.03
CA GLU A 318 -19.84 -24.13 11.60
C GLU A 318 -21.09 -23.53 10.93
N HIS A 319 -22.27 -23.57 11.57
CA HIS A 319 -23.45 -22.84 11.07
C HIS A 319 -23.27 -21.32 11.08
N ALA A 320 -22.53 -20.75 12.03
CA ALA A 320 -22.19 -19.33 12.02
C ALA A 320 -21.26 -18.98 10.86
N LYS A 321 -20.19 -19.76 10.63
CA LYS A 321 -19.29 -19.61 9.47
C LYS A 321 -20.04 -19.76 8.14
N LEU A 322 -20.86 -20.80 8.01
CA LEU A 322 -21.63 -21.07 6.79
C LEU A 322 -22.60 -19.92 6.46
N ARG A 323 -23.30 -19.38 7.47
CA ARG A 323 -24.15 -18.18 7.29
C ARG A 323 -23.34 -16.94 6.92
N ALA A 324 -22.17 -16.72 7.53
CA ALA A 324 -21.31 -15.59 7.19
C ALA A 324 -20.78 -15.68 5.74
N ILE A 325 -20.31 -16.86 5.32
CA ILE A 325 -19.84 -17.12 3.96
C ILE A 325 -20.99 -16.98 2.94
N SER A 326 -22.17 -17.55 3.23
CA SER A 326 -23.35 -17.47 2.36
C SER A 326 -23.89 -16.04 2.24
N LYS A 327 -23.81 -15.24 3.32
CA LYS A 327 -24.14 -13.82 3.28
C LYS A 327 -23.14 -13.05 2.42
N ALA A 328 -21.84 -13.21 2.69
CA ALA A 328 -20.78 -12.50 1.97
C ALA A 328 -20.75 -12.86 0.47
N SER A 329 -20.99 -14.12 0.10
CA SER A 329 -21.11 -14.52 -1.30
C SER A 329 -22.38 -13.96 -1.95
N GLY A 330 -23.50 -13.89 -1.23
CA GLY A 330 -24.71 -13.20 -1.68
C GLY A 330 -24.51 -11.71 -1.94
N GLU A 331 -23.82 -11.01 -1.03
CA GLU A 331 -23.47 -9.59 -1.15
C GLU A 331 -22.52 -9.34 -2.34
N VAL A 332 -21.45 -10.14 -2.48
CA VAL A 332 -20.53 -10.05 -3.61
C VAL A 332 -21.21 -10.40 -4.94
N MET A 333 -22.08 -11.41 -4.99
CA MET A 333 -22.88 -11.70 -6.20
C MET A 333 -23.80 -10.53 -6.55
N ALA A 334 -24.49 -9.92 -5.59
CA ALA A 334 -25.35 -8.77 -5.83
C ALA A 334 -24.60 -7.53 -6.32
N ASP A 335 -23.35 -7.31 -5.86
CA ASP A 335 -22.50 -6.22 -6.37
C ASP A 335 -21.89 -6.55 -7.75
N LEU A 336 -21.62 -7.82 -8.04
CA LEU A 336 -21.23 -8.26 -9.38
C LEU A 336 -22.37 -8.17 -10.39
N THR A 337 -23.63 -8.49 -10.02
CA THR A 337 -24.77 -8.29 -10.92
C THR A 337 -25.03 -6.82 -11.19
N LYS A 338 -24.97 -5.93 -10.19
CA LYS A 338 -25.03 -4.46 -10.41
C LYS A 338 -23.95 -3.99 -11.38
N LYS A 339 -22.69 -4.44 -11.22
CA LYS A 339 -21.59 -4.09 -12.13
C LYS A 339 -21.82 -4.63 -13.55
N LEU A 340 -22.36 -5.84 -13.67
CA LEU A 340 -22.72 -6.46 -14.95
C LEU A 340 -23.88 -5.73 -15.64
N GLU A 341 -24.92 -5.34 -14.90
CA GLU A 341 -26.05 -4.53 -15.38
C GLU A 341 -25.58 -3.14 -15.86
N LEU A 342 -24.71 -2.47 -15.10
CA LEU A 342 -24.09 -1.20 -15.51
C LEU A 342 -23.25 -1.36 -16.77
N ALA A 343 -22.42 -2.42 -16.86
CA ALA A 343 -21.62 -2.71 -18.04
C ALA A 343 -22.49 -3.02 -19.28
N GLN A 344 -23.57 -3.81 -19.11
CA GLN A 344 -24.56 -4.07 -20.16
C GLN A 344 -25.30 -2.79 -20.57
N GLY A 345 -25.62 -1.91 -19.63
CA GLY A 345 -26.21 -0.59 -19.88
C GLY A 345 -25.30 0.29 -20.72
N ILE A 346 -24.04 0.46 -20.31
CA ILE A 346 -23.00 1.22 -21.04
C ILE A 346 -22.80 0.64 -22.45
N LEU A 347 -22.69 -0.69 -22.58
CA LEU A 347 -22.49 -1.36 -23.86
C LEU A 347 -23.74 -1.24 -24.78
N SER A 348 -24.95 -1.23 -24.19
CA SER A 348 -26.20 -1.00 -24.93
C SER A 348 -26.36 0.45 -25.38
N LEU A 349 -25.98 1.42 -24.54
CA LEU A 349 -25.92 2.84 -24.91
C LEU A 349 -24.86 3.08 -26.00
N GLY A 350 -23.68 2.46 -25.90
CA GLY A 350 -22.65 2.49 -26.95
C GLY A 350 -23.15 1.92 -28.28
N LYS A 351 -23.87 0.79 -28.25
CA LYS A 351 -24.55 0.22 -29.43
C LYS A 351 -25.64 1.12 -30.00
N LEU A 352 -26.35 1.88 -29.17
CA LEU A 352 -27.38 2.83 -29.61
C LEU A 352 -26.73 4.05 -30.26
N ASN A 353 -25.74 4.65 -29.59
CA ASN A 353 -24.96 5.79 -30.10
C ASN A 353 -24.30 5.45 -31.45
N ARG A 354 -23.76 4.23 -31.61
CA ARG A 354 -23.17 3.78 -32.89
C ARG A 354 -24.13 3.76 -34.07
N LYS A 355 -25.46 3.73 -33.85
CA LYS A 355 -26.47 3.88 -34.92
C LYS A 355 -26.68 5.33 -35.38
N LEU A 356 -26.18 6.31 -34.62
CA LEU A 356 -26.31 7.75 -34.90
C LEU A 356 -24.99 8.37 -35.42
N GLU A 357 -23.93 7.56 -35.49
CA GLU A 357 -22.60 7.94 -35.97
C GLU A 357 -22.48 7.74 -37.48
N THR A 358 -21.70 8.58 -38.17
CA THR A 358 -21.49 8.44 -39.61
C THR A 358 -20.72 7.16 -39.94
N GLU A 359 -20.83 6.65 -41.17
CA GLU A 359 -20.05 5.48 -41.61
C GLU A 359 -18.53 5.69 -41.40
N TYR A 360 -18.05 6.92 -41.62
CA TYR A 360 -16.67 7.32 -41.35
C TYR A 360 -16.31 7.17 -39.86
N ASP A 361 -17.13 7.71 -38.95
CA ASP A 361 -16.90 7.63 -37.49
C ASP A 361 -17.05 6.20 -36.94
N GLN A 362 -17.82 5.35 -37.63
CA GLN A 362 -17.96 3.93 -37.29
C GLN A 362 -16.75 3.09 -37.73
N ILE A 363 -15.99 3.53 -38.76
CA ILE A 363 -14.76 2.87 -39.24
C ILE A 363 -13.53 3.43 -38.53
N PHE A 364 -13.47 4.73 -38.27
CA PHE A 364 -12.35 5.42 -37.62
C PHE A 364 -12.75 6.13 -36.31
N PRO A 365 -13.15 5.42 -35.23
CA PRO A 365 -13.64 6.04 -33.99
C PRO A 365 -12.65 6.99 -33.27
N CYS A 366 -11.35 6.78 -33.44
CA CYS A 366 -10.28 7.50 -32.72
C CYS A 366 -9.27 8.22 -33.64
N LEU A 367 -9.28 7.94 -34.95
CA LEU A 367 -8.23 8.36 -35.89
C LEU A 367 -8.63 9.60 -36.69
N LEU A 368 -8.68 10.75 -36.01
CA LEU A 368 -8.63 12.06 -36.68
C LEU A 368 -7.84 13.07 -35.82
N SER A 369 -6.55 13.20 -36.15
CA SER A 369 -5.80 14.46 -36.29
C SER A 369 -4.36 14.42 -35.74
N GLU A 370 -3.50 13.57 -36.31
CA GLU A 370 -2.04 13.83 -36.33
C GLU A 370 -1.58 14.54 -37.62
N GLU A 371 -2.46 14.70 -38.61
CA GLU A 371 -2.25 15.55 -39.80
C GLU A 371 -2.32 17.04 -39.43
N GLY A 372 -1.31 17.52 -38.70
CA GLY A 372 -1.21 18.91 -38.24
C GLY A 372 -0.16 19.18 -37.17
N ALA A 373 0.40 18.14 -36.53
CA ALA A 373 1.53 18.29 -35.62
C ALA A 373 2.85 18.26 -36.40
N GLU A 374 3.57 19.39 -36.45
CA GLU A 374 4.94 19.40 -36.96
C GLU A 374 5.83 18.50 -36.10
N PHE A 375 6.53 17.53 -36.71
CA PHE A 375 7.53 16.71 -36.05
C PHE A 375 8.59 17.60 -35.37
N PRO A 376 8.75 17.58 -34.03
CA PRO A 376 9.84 18.29 -33.38
C PRO A 376 11.18 17.66 -33.81
N PRO A 377 12.12 18.40 -34.44
CA PRO A 377 13.33 17.81 -35.02
C PRO A 377 14.37 17.49 -33.93
N ARG A 378 14.11 16.45 -33.12
CA ARG A 378 15.00 15.98 -32.03
C ARG A 378 15.25 14.46 -31.97
N GLN A 379 14.56 13.65 -32.77
CA GLN A 379 14.73 12.18 -32.75
C GLN A 379 15.71 11.64 -33.82
N LYS A 380 16.91 12.23 -33.92
CA LYS A 380 18.04 11.63 -34.66
C LYS A 380 19.38 11.57 -33.91
N GLU A 381 19.52 12.20 -32.73
CA GLU A 381 20.79 12.19 -31.97
C GLU A 381 20.88 11.16 -30.84
N LEU A 382 19.78 10.72 -30.22
CA LEU A 382 19.87 9.79 -29.08
C LEU A 382 20.14 8.32 -29.46
N VAL A 383 19.83 7.90 -30.69
CA VAL A 383 19.97 6.50 -31.13
C VAL A 383 21.45 6.04 -31.18
N LEU A 384 22.41 6.97 -31.24
CA LEU A 384 23.84 6.67 -31.36
C LEU A 384 24.60 6.58 -30.02
N ARG A 385 23.93 6.73 -28.86
CA ARG A 385 24.59 6.72 -27.53
C ARG A 385 24.17 5.61 -26.57
N VAL A 386 23.10 4.87 -26.86
CA VAL A 386 22.62 3.78 -25.98
C VAL A 386 23.30 2.43 -26.29
N SER A 387 24.00 2.32 -27.42
CA SER A 387 24.58 1.07 -27.96
C SER A 387 25.88 0.57 -27.30
N GLN A 388 26.22 1.02 -26.08
CA GLN A 388 27.49 0.68 -25.42
C GLN A 388 27.41 0.12 -23.99
N LEU A 389 26.25 0.18 -23.31
CA LEU A 389 26.10 -0.38 -21.96
C LEU A 389 24.72 -1.02 -21.76
N GLU A 390 24.60 -2.31 -22.10
CA GLU A 390 24.02 -3.38 -21.25
C GLU A 390 23.93 -4.71 -22.03
N ASN A 391 24.01 -5.84 -21.33
CA ASN A 391 23.95 -7.16 -21.96
C ASN A 391 22.48 -7.51 -22.33
N PRO A 392 22.17 -7.81 -23.60
CA PRO A 392 20.78 -8.03 -24.02
C PRO A 392 20.23 -9.37 -23.51
N ILE A 393 19.26 -9.30 -22.58
CA ILE A 393 18.42 -10.46 -22.21
C ILE A 393 17.64 -10.90 -23.46
N PRO A 394 17.71 -12.19 -23.87
CA PRO A 394 17.15 -12.68 -25.13
C PRO A 394 15.65 -12.40 -25.34
N GLU A 395 15.28 -12.03 -26.57
CA GLU A 395 13.91 -11.61 -26.94
C GLU A 395 12.83 -12.63 -26.60
N HIS A 396 13.12 -13.93 -26.74
CA HIS A 396 12.15 -15.01 -26.50
C HIS A 396 11.57 -15.02 -25.06
N VAL A 397 12.30 -14.47 -24.08
CA VAL A 397 11.79 -14.31 -22.71
C VAL A 397 10.80 -13.14 -22.66
N ARG A 398 11.17 -12.02 -23.28
CA ARG A 398 10.42 -10.76 -23.30
C ARG A 398 9.08 -10.89 -24.04
N GLU A 399 9.02 -11.73 -25.07
CA GLU A 399 7.80 -12.04 -25.81
C GLU A 399 6.86 -12.98 -25.02
N LYS A 400 7.41 -13.96 -24.30
CA LYS A 400 6.63 -14.83 -23.40
C LYS A 400 5.96 -14.05 -22.27
N GLU A 401 6.71 -13.16 -21.62
CA GLU A 401 6.16 -12.28 -20.59
C GLU A 401 5.08 -11.33 -21.14
N ARG A 402 5.20 -10.86 -22.40
CA ARG A 402 4.17 -10.05 -23.04
C ARG A 402 2.85 -10.81 -23.19
N LEU A 403 2.89 -12.07 -23.64
CA LEU A 403 1.70 -12.94 -23.69
C LEU A 403 1.11 -13.20 -22.29
N GLU A 404 1.96 -13.49 -21.29
CA GLU A 404 1.52 -13.75 -19.91
C GLU A 404 1.01 -12.50 -19.16
N ARG A 405 1.34 -11.30 -19.62
CA ARG A 405 0.73 -10.03 -19.19
C ARG A 405 -0.60 -9.77 -19.90
N ALA A 406 -0.65 -9.94 -21.22
CA ALA A 406 -1.83 -9.65 -22.05
C ALA A 406 -3.08 -10.47 -21.68
N HIS A 407 -2.90 -11.69 -21.15
CA HIS A 407 -4.02 -12.55 -20.72
C HIS A 407 -4.49 -12.32 -19.27
N ARG A 408 -4.00 -11.29 -18.58
CA ARG A 408 -4.50 -10.92 -17.25
C ARG A 408 -5.76 -10.06 -17.38
N PHE A 409 -6.93 -10.65 -17.13
CA PHE A 409 -8.17 -9.91 -16.92
C PHE A 409 -7.98 -8.94 -15.73
N SER A 410 -7.80 -7.65 -16.02
CA SER A 410 -7.48 -6.63 -15.01
C SER A 410 -8.27 -5.34 -15.23
N SER A 411 -8.31 -4.50 -14.20
CA SER A 411 -9.08 -3.26 -14.12
C SER A 411 -8.37 -2.01 -14.67
N TYR A 412 -7.18 -2.15 -15.24
CA TYR A 412 -6.40 -1.06 -15.84
C TYR A 412 -6.39 -1.14 -17.36
N ALA A 413 -6.47 0.02 -18.03
CA ALA A 413 -6.31 0.10 -19.48
C ALA A 413 -4.84 0.30 -19.84
N LEU A 414 -4.44 -0.22 -21.00
CA LEU A 414 -3.09 -0.12 -21.53
C LEU A 414 -3.04 0.86 -22.72
N ASP A 415 -1.90 1.51 -22.90
CA ASP A 415 -1.63 2.39 -24.04
C ASP A 415 -1.25 1.57 -25.29
N GLU A 416 -1.12 2.22 -26.45
CA GLU A 416 -0.72 1.56 -27.71
C GLU A 416 0.68 0.92 -27.62
N TYR A 417 1.51 1.35 -26.66
CA TYR A 417 2.83 0.80 -26.36
C TYR A 417 2.83 -0.35 -25.32
N GLY A 418 1.68 -0.60 -24.67
CA GLY A 418 1.50 -1.64 -23.65
C GLY A 418 1.75 -1.20 -22.20
N ASP A 419 2.00 0.08 -21.95
CA ASP A 419 2.16 0.67 -20.61
C ASP A 419 0.81 0.97 -19.94
N GLU A 420 0.77 1.06 -18.61
CA GLU A 420 -0.45 1.34 -17.84
C GLU A 420 -0.89 2.81 -17.99
N VAL A 421 -2.10 3.03 -18.52
CA VAL A 421 -2.66 4.38 -18.69
C VAL A 421 -3.19 4.87 -17.34
N THR A 422 -2.77 6.08 -16.94
CA THR A 422 -3.31 6.71 -15.74
C THR A 422 -4.81 6.99 -15.88
N GLU A 423 -5.61 6.75 -14.83
CA GLU A 423 -7.08 6.92 -14.81
C GLU A 423 -7.58 8.22 -15.48
N LYS A 424 -6.86 9.33 -15.26
CA LYS A 424 -7.16 10.65 -15.85
C LYS A 424 -7.20 10.70 -17.38
N ARG A 425 -6.58 9.73 -18.07
CA ARG A 425 -6.49 9.62 -19.53
C ARG A 425 -7.38 8.55 -20.15
N TYR A 426 -8.04 7.68 -19.36
CA TYR A 426 -8.88 6.59 -19.89
C TYR A 426 -9.99 7.06 -20.85
N PHE A 427 -10.44 8.31 -20.71
CA PHE A 427 -11.50 8.88 -21.55
C PHE A 427 -10.99 9.81 -22.66
N ASP A 428 -9.68 9.97 -22.86
CA ASP A 428 -9.14 10.95 -23.83
C ASP A 428 -9.65 10.71 -25.26
N ASN A 429 -9.65 9.47 -25.73
CA ASN A 429 -10.18 9.12 -27.06
C ASN A 429 -11.71 9.30 -27.15
N LEU A 430 -12.46 9.01 -26.07
CA LEU A 430 -13.90 9.27 -26.01
C LEU A 430 -14.20 10.79 -26.04
N ASN A 431 -13.39 11.58 -25.33
CA ASN A 431 -13.51 13.04 -25.26
C ASN A 431 -13.17 13.70 -26.60
N ARG A 432 -12.11 13.24 -27.31
CA ARG A 432 -11.81 13.66 -28.70
C ARG A 432 -13.02 13.44 -29.61
N ARG A 433 -13.61 12.25 -29.55
CA ARG A 433 -14.78 11.85 -30.35
C ARG A 433 -16.03 12.67 -30.03
N PHE A 434 -16.30 12.91 -28.75
CA PHE A 434 -17.39 13.77 -28.27
C PHE A 434 -17.20 15.23 -28.73
N ASN A 435 -15.98 15.75 -28.65
CA ASN A 435 -15.64 17.10 -29.10
C ASN A 435 -15.82 17.27 -30.62
N LYS A 436 -15.45 16.27 -31.43
CA LYS A 436 -15.72 16.26 -32.89
C LYS A 436 -17.22 16.43 -33.17
N VAL A 437 -18.06 15.58 -32.58
CA VAL A 437 -19.52 15.63 -32.76
C VAL A 437 -20.12 16.95 -32.25
N MET A 438 -19.57 17.55 -31.19
CA MET A 438 -19.97 18.89 -30.75
C MET A 438 -19.61 19.99 -31.75
N LEU A 439 -18.41 19.95 -32.36
CA LEU A 439 -18.00 20.90 -33.40
C LEU A 439 -18.87 20.78 -34.66
N GLU A 440 -19.15 19.56 -35.11
CA GLU A 440 -20.07 19.29 -36.23
C GLU A 440 -21.49 19.79 -35.93
N LYS A 441 -21.99 19.54 -34.71
CA LYS A 441 -23.28 20.07 -34.24
C LYS A 441 -23.29 21.60 -34.18
N MET A 442 -22.18 22.26 -33.85
CA MET A 442 -22.07 23.72 -33.93
C MET A 442 -22.11 24.21 -35.39
N ALA A 443 -21.36 23.59 -36.30
CA ALA A 443 -21.35 23.92 -37.73
C ALA A 443 -22.75 23.77 -38.36
N ILE A 444 -23.44 22.65 -38.10
CA ILE A 444 -24.83 22.40 -38.55
C ILE A 444 -25.77 23.48 -37.99
N ASN A 445 -25.61 23.92 -36.74
CA ASN A 445 -26.44 24.99 -36.17
C ASN A 445 -26.13 26.38 -36.76
N LEU A 446 -24.88 26.66 -37.15
CA LEU A 446 -24.50 27.90 -37.82
C LEU A 446 -25.08 27.95 -39.24
N GLU A 447 -24.92 26.89 -40.04
CA GLU A 447 -25.56 26.82 -41.36
C GLU A 447 -27.10 26.82 -41.26
N ARG A 448 -27.69 26.19 -40.24
CA ARG A 448 -29.14 26.28 -40.00
C ARG A 448 -29.61 27.68 -39.60
N LYS A 449 -28.77 28.51 -38.95
CA LYS A 449 -29.06 29.94 -38.73
C LYS A 449 -28.95 30.72 -40.04
N ARG A 450 -27.83 30.58 -40.76
CA ARG A 450 -27.59 31.21 -42.06
C ARG A 450 -28.71 30.90 -43.07
N LEU A 451 -29.16 29.65 -43.15
CA LEU A 451 -30.27 29.24 -44.02
C LEU A 451 -31.62 29.82 -43.56
N LYS A 452 -31.86 30.00 -42.25
CA LYS A 452 -33.05 30.72 -41.75
C LYS A 452 -32.99 32.20 -42.10
N GLU A 453 -31.83 32.84 -41.95
CA GLU A 453 -31.61 34.25 -42.29
C GLU A 453 -31.77 34.48 -43.80
N VAL A 454 -31.15 33.64 -44.63
CA VAL A 454 -31.33 33.66 -46.09
C VAL A 454 -32.79 33.40 -46.49
N ASN A 455 -33.47 32.44 -45.86
CA ASN A 455 -34.89 32.20 -46.14
C ASN A 455 -35.77 33.40 -45.72
N TYR A 456 -35.52 34.01 -44.55
CA TYR A 456 -36.19 35.25 -44.13
C TYR A 456 -35.92 36.41 -45.11
N HIS A 457 -34.69 36.57 -45.61
CA HIS A 457 -34.37 37.55 -46.62
C HIS A 457 -35.03 37.26 -47.98
N LEU A 458 -35.18 35.99 -48.36
CA LEU A 458 -35.90 35.57 -49.57
C LEU A 458 -37.40 35.80 -49.43
N GLN A 459 -38.01 35.44 -48.30
CA GLN A 459 -39.41 35.73 -47.96
C GLN A 459 -39.67 37.24 -48.01
N LYS A 460 -38.86 38.04 -47.32
CA LYS A 460 -38.97 39.52 -47.32
C LYS A 460 -38.73 40.15 -48.70
N ARG A 461 -37.85 39.57 -49.51
CA ARG A 461 -37.68 39.98 -50.92
C ARG A 461 -38.90 39.61 -51.77
N LEU A 462 -39.54 38.47 -51.52
CA LEU A 462 -40.74 38.01 -52.21
C LEU A 462 -41.97 38.84 -51.81
N GLU A 463 -42.12 39.18 -50.52
CA GLU A 463 -43.06 40.19 -50.03
C GLU A 463 -42.87 41.53 -50.76
N ASN A 464 -41.64 42.05 -50.82
CA ASN A 464 -41.34 43.28 -51.55
C ASN A 464 -41.66 43.17 -53.06
N TYR A 465 -41.48 42.02 -53.70
CA TYR A 465 -41.87 41.80 -55.10
C TYR A 465 -43.39 41.74 -55.29
N LEU A 466 -44.14 41.14 -54.35
CA LEU A 466 -45.60 41.18 -54.33
C LEU A 466 -46.12 42.61 -54.09
N GLU A 467 -45.42 43.39 -53.27
CA GLU A 467 -45.72 44.79 -52.99
C GLU A 467 -45.45 45.73 -54.16
N MET A 468 -44.42 45.46 -54.96
CA MET A 468 -44.02 46.24 -56.14
C MET A 468 -44.79 45.86 -57.41
N SER A 469 -45.66 44.85 -57.37
CA SER A 469 -46.56 44.49 -58.46
C SER A 469 -48.00 44.95 -58.16
N PRO A 470 -48.47 46.08 -58.72
CA PRO A 470 -49.79 46.64 -58.38
C PRO A 470 -50.95 45.68 -58.62
N MET A 471 -50.81 44.77 -59.60
CA MET A 471 -51.80 43.77 -59.98
C MET A 471 -52.00 42.65 -58.94
N MET A 472 -51.05 42.40 -58.03
CA MET A 472 -51.17 41.33 -57.02
C MET A 472 -51.58 41.81 -55.62
N LYS A 473 -51.29 43.07 -55.26
CA LYS A 473 -51.84 43.69 -54.03
C LYS A 473 -53.38 43.59 -53.96
N HIS A 474 -54.06 43.61 -55.11
CA HIS A 474 -55.52 43.48 -55.18
C HIS A 474 -56.05 42.03 -55.05
N LYS A 475 -55.25 41.00 -55.36
CA LYS A 475 -55.66 39.59 -55.28
C LYS A 475 -55.41 38.97 -53.89
N LEU A 476 -54.27 39.25 -53.26
CA LEU A 476 -53.98 38.75 -51.91
C LEU A 476 -54.93 39.35 -50.86
N LYS A 477 -55.24 40.65 -50.97
CA LYS A 477 -56.20 41.30 -50.06
C LYS A 477 -57.63 40.77 -50.23
N ALA A 478 -58.01 40.32 -51.42
CA ALA A 478 -59.28 39.64 -51.67
C ALA A 478 -59.28 38.19 -51.13
N SER A 479 -58.16 37.47 -51.23
CA SER A 479 -58.05 36.09 -50.75
C SER A 479 -58.15 36.00 -49.23
N ASN A 480 -57.48 36.88 -48.47
CA ASN A 480 -57.55 36.84 -47.01
C ASN A 480 -58.96 37.21 -46.49
N MET A 481 -59.69 38.08 -47.20
CA MET A 481 -61.10 38.38 -46.89
C MET A 481 -62.07 37.22 -47.22
N MET A 482 -61.60 36.13 -47.83
CA MET A 482 -62.36 34.89 -47.98
C MET A 482 -61.98 33.79 -46.97
N THR A 483 -60.96 34.00 -46.12
CA THR A 483 -60.52 33.01 -45.12
C THR A 483 -60.97 33.33 -43.69
N ASP A 484 -61.51 34.51 -43.42
CA ASP A 484 -62.05 34.91 -42.10
C ASP A 484 -63.48 34.35 -41.81
N PHE A 485 -63.82 33.19 -42.41
CA PHE A 485 -65.14 32.54 -42.29
C PHE A 485 -65.04 31.00 -42.17
N SER A 486 -64.25 30.51 -41.20
CA SER A 486 -64.28 29.14 -40.64
C SER A 486 -63.62 29.10 -39.27
#